data_AF-A0A9W6VQT9-F1
#
_entry.id   AF-A0A9W6VQT9-F1
#
_cell.length_a   1.000
_cell.length_b   1.000
_cell.length_c   1.000
_cell.angle_alpha   90.00
_cell.angle_beta   90.00
_cell.angle_gamma   90.00
#
_symmetry.space_group_name_H-M   'P 1'
#
loop_
_entity.id
_entity.type
_entity.pdbx_description
1 polymer ?
#
loop_
_entity_poly.entity_id
_entity_poly.type
_entity_poly.pdbx_seq_one_letter_code
_entity_poly.pdbx_strand_id
1 'polypeptide(L)' 'MCSTHGERLASLTRAIDDLAAEGLGGLPPDAWAERVAGIWALVEGLDPDVARRRARYTTMES' A
#
# COMPACT_ATOMS: atom_id res chain seq x y z
N MET A 1 -3.21 -7.41 23.53
CA MET A 1 -3.53 -7.66 22.10
C MET A 1 -3.31 -6.39 21.27
N CYS A 2 -2.21 -5.67 21.47
CA CYS A 2 -1.78 -4.53 20.63
C CYS A 2 -0.72 -4.95 19.59
N SER A 3 -0.27 -6.21 19.65
CA SER A 3 0.82 -6.74 18.82
C SER A 3 0.46 -6.74 17.34
N THR A 4 -0.74 -7.22 16.98
CA THR A 4 -1.12 -7.41 15.58
C THR A 4 -1.27 -6.10 14.79
N HIS A 5 -1.74 -5.03 15.43
CA HIS A 5 -1.90 -3.73 14.76
C HIS A 5 -0.53 -3.04 14.59
N GLY A 6 0.33 -3.09 15.61
CA GLY A 6 1.69 -2.56 15.54
C GLY A 6 2.57 -3.32 14.53
N GLU A 7 2.45 -4.65 14.48
CA GLU A 7 3.16 -5.49 13.50
C GLU A 7 2.69 -5.20 12.06
N ARG A 8 1.39 -5.03 11.84
CA ARG A 8 0.84 -4.64 10.53
C ARG A 8 1.32 -3.25 10.10
N LEU A 9 1.37 -2.29 11.02
CA LEU A 9 1.87 -0.95 10.73
C LEU A 9 3.37 -0.98 10.41
N ALA A 10 4.18 -1.72 11.16
CA ALA A 10 5.60 -1.88 10.88
C ALA A 10 5.84 -2.55 9.51
N SER A 11 5.02 -3.55 9.15
CA SER A 11 5.08 -4.20 7.85
C SER A 11 4.68 -3.26 6.70
N LEU A 12 3.71 -2.36 6.92
CA LEU A 12 3.34 -1.33 5.97
C LEU A 12 4.46 -0.32 5.76
N THR A 13 5.05 0.21 6.85
CA THR A 13 6.18 1.14 6.78
C THR A 13 7.35 0.53 6.01
N ARG A 14 7.70 -0.73 6.31
CA ARG A 14 8.74 -1.49 5.59
C ARG A 14 8.47 -1.57 4.08
N ALA A 15 7.23 -1.85 3.68
CA ALA A 15 6.86 -1.96 2.27
C ALA A 15 6.97 -0.62 1.52
N ILE A 16 6.69 0.49 2.21
CA ILE A 16 6.84 1.85 1.66
C ILE A 16 8.33 2.19 1.50
N ASP A 17 9.16 1.87 2.49
CA ASP A 17 10.62 2.08 2.40
C ASP A 17 11.24 1.24 1.26
N ASP A 18 10.81 -0.01 1.11
CA ASP A 18 11.25 -0.89 0.01
C ASP A 18 10.86 -0.31 -1.36
N LEU A 19 9.61 0.17 -1.50
CA LEU A 19 9.16 0.85 -2.72
C LEU A 19 9.98 2.11 -3.02
N ALA A 20 10.31 2.91 -2.00
CA ALA A 20 11.14 4.09 -2.18
C ALA A 20 12.56 3.74 -2.65
N ALA A 21 13.15 2.67 -2.10
CA ALA A 21 14.48 2.19 -2.51
C ALA A 21 14.47 1.62 -3.94
N GLU A 22 13.48 0.79 -4.28
CA GLU A 22 13.29 0.20 -5.60
C GLU A 22 13.01 1.28 -6.66
N GLY A 23 12.27 2.31 -6.29
CA GLY A 23 11.97 3.46 -7.15
C GLY A 23 13.19 4.26 -7.57
N LEU A 24 14.20 4.37 -6.69
CA LEU A 24 15.50 4.96 -7.02
C LEU A 24 16.30 4.08 -8.00
N GLY A 25 16.01 2.79 -8.07
CA GLY A 25 16.65 1.83 -8.97
C GLY A 25 16.12 1.83 -10.41
N GLY A 26 15.11 2.65 -10.73
CA GLY A 26 14.53 2.70 -12.08
C GLY A 26 13.58 1.54 -12.37
N LEU A 27 12.73 1.19 -11.40
CA LEU A 27 11.71 0.15 -11.55
C LEU A 27 10.77 0.45 -12.75
N PRO A 28 10.47 -0.53 -13.61
CA PRO A 28 9.53 -0.33 -14.72
C PRO A 28 8.13 0.00 -14.20
N PRO A 29 7.33 0.76 -14.96
CA PRO A 29 6.00 1.24 -14.52
C PRO A 29 5.01 0.11 -14.20
N ASP A 30 5.13 -1.05 -14.85
CA ASP A 30 4.30 -2.23 -14.56
C ASP A 30 4.58 -2.78 -13.15
N ALA A 31 5.87 -2.87 -12.78
CA ALA A 31 6.29 -3.32 -11.46
C ALA A 31 5.93 -2.31 -10.35
N TRP A 32 5.87 -1.01 -10.69
CA TRP A 32 5.34 0.02 -9.76
C TRP A 32 3.88 -0.24 -9.41
N ALA A 33 3.05 -0.58 -10.40
CA ALA A 33 1.64 -0.85 -10.18
C ALA A 33 1.43 -2.08 -9.28
N GLU A 34 2.19 -3.15 -9.50
CA GLU A 34 2.14 -4.36 -8.65
C GLU A 34 2.56 -4.07 -7.20
N ARG A 35 3.63 -3.29 -6.99
CA ARG A 35 4.09 -2.94 -5.63
C ARG A 35 3.12 -2.02 -4.90
N VAL A 36 2.57 -1.03 -5.60
CA VAL A 36 1.53 -0.15 -5.04
C VAL A 36 0.27 -0.95 -4.69
N ALA A 37 -0.12 -1.92 -5.52
CA ALA A 37 -1.24 -2.83 -5.22
C ALA A 37 -0.99 -3.67 -3.96
N GLY A 38 0.24 -4.16 -3.77
CA GLY A 38 0.65 -4.86 -2.54
C GLY A 38 0.55 -3.99 -1.28
N ILE A 39 0.97 -2.72 -1.38
CA ILE A 39 0.81 -1.75 -0.28
C ILE A 39 -0.67 -1.50 0.03
N TRP A 40 -1.51 -1.33 -0.99
CA TRP A 40 -2.96 -1.15 -0.77
C TRP A 40 -3.59 -2.34 -0.04
N ALA A 41 -3.22 -3.59 -0.38
CA ALA A 41 -3.71 -4.76 0.33
C ALA A 41 -3.33 -4.77 1.83
N LEU A 42 -2.11 -4.31 2.16
CA LEU A 42 -1.67 -4.15 3.55
C LEU A 42 -2.47 -3.07 4.29
N VAL A 43 -2.80 -1.97 3.61
CA VAL A 43 -3.62 -0.89 4.19
C VAL A 43 -5.06 -1.33 4.39
N GLU A 44 -5.68 -2.07 3.47
CA GLU A 44 -7.04 -2.61 3.63
C GLU A 44 -7.13 -3.58 4.82
N GLY A 45 -6.07 -4.33 5.09
CA GLY A 45 -5.94 -5.17 6.29
C GLY A 45 -5.77 -4.38 7.60
N LEU A 46 -5.35 -3.11 7.53
CA LEU A 46 -5.17 -2.23 8.69
C LEU A 46 -6.42 -1.39 8.96
N ASP A 47 -7.03 -0.85 7.90
CA ASP A 47 -8.22 -0.01 7.95
C ASP A 47 -9.17 -0.36 6.78
N PRO A 48 -10.35 -0.95 7.05
CA PRO A 48 -11.31 -1.30 6.02
C PRO A 48 -12.06 -0.08 5.45
N ASP A 49 -12.05 1.07 6.13
CA ASP A 49 -12.66 2.30 5.61
C ASP A 49 -11.79 2.94 4.51
N VAL A 50 -10.49 2.65 4.49
CA VAL A 50 -9.61 2.99 3.38
C VAL A 50 -10.04 2.33 2.07
N ALA A 51 -10.48 1.06 2.08
CA ALA A 51 -11.03 0.42 0.88
C ALA A 51 -12.25 1.21 0.33
N ARG A 52 -13.08 1.71 1.26
CA ARG A 52 -14.26 2.53 0.95
C ARG A 52 -13.88 3.90 0.37
N ARG A 53 -12.79 4.51 0.85
CA ARG A 53 -12.23 5.75 0.28
C ARG A 53 -11.60 5.51 -1.10
N ARG A 54 -10.87 4.40 -1.28
CA ARG A 54 -10.23 4.05 -2.55
C ARG A 54 -11.26 3.91 -3.68
N ALA A 55 -12.41 3.27 -3.41
CA ALA A 55 -13.50 3.15 -4.38
C ALA A 55 -14.00 4.52 -4.88
N ARG A 56 -13.88 5.58 -4.08
CA ARG A 56 -14.23 6.96 -4.48
C ARG A 56 -13.19 7.58 -5.41
N TYR A 57 -11.89 7.30 -5.20
CA TYR A 57 -10.83 7.82 -6.06
C TYR A 57 -10.83 7.15 -7.44
N THR A 58 -11.08 5.83 -7.51
CA THR A 58 -11.22 5.12 -8.79
C THR A 58 -12.50 5.48 -9.53
N THR A 59 -13.55 5.90 -8.82
CA THR A 59 -14.81 6.40 -9.41
C THR A 59 -14.68 7.80 -10.00
N MET A 60 -13.71 8.62 -9.53
CA MET A 60 -13.48 9.97 -10.05
C MET A 60 -12.66 10.01 -11.35
N GLU A 61 -12.16 8.86 -11.84
CA GLU A 61 -11.58 8.71 -13.19
C GLU A 61 -12.60 8.17 -14.21
N SER A 62 -13.79 8.77 -14.29
CA SER A 62 -14.80 8.44 -15.33
C SER A 62 -15.47 9.68 -15.88
#